data_AF-A0A969QIV5-F1
#
_entry.id   AF-A0A969QIV5-F1
#
_cell.length_a   1.000
_cell.length_b   1.000
_cell.length_c   1.000
_cell.angle_alpha   90.00
_cell.angle_beta   90.00
_cell.angle_gamma   90.00
#
_symmetry.space_group_name_H-M   'P 1'
#
loop_
_entity.id
_entity.type
_entity.pdbx_description
1 polymer ?
#
loop_
_entity_poly.entity_id
_entity_poly.type
_entity_poly.pdbx_seq_one_letter_code
_entity_poly.pdbx_strand_id
1 'polypeptide(L)'
;MTLELLPPKQSVIGFPVTAVPFDYQIELILKWAKRRISKVVCVANVHMLMEAHRNPQFAAVLSNADLVTPDGMPLVWLMNLLGVWRQNRVAGMDILLALCHQVSAKKISVFFVGSERETLDRMKVRLQQEFPDLL
;
A
#
# COMPACT_ATOMS: atom_id res chain seq x y z
N MET A 1 -17.87 -8.37 17.20
CA MET A 1 -17.13 -8.12 15.94
C MET A 1 -17.28 -6.64 15.61
N THR A 2 -16.33 -5.80 16.01
CA THR A 2 -16.33 -4.39 15.59
C THR A 2 -16.12 -4.36 14.08
N LEU A 3 -17.11 -3.88 13.33
CA LEU A 3 -16.95 -3.49 11.94
C LEU A 3 -15.83 -2.44 11.88
N GLU A 4 -14.61 -2.87 11.56
CA GLU A 4 -13.56 -1.91 11.20
C GLU A 4 -13.97 -1.31 9.86
N LEU A 5 -14.47 -0.08 9.92
CA LEU A 5 -14.77 0.73 8.75
C LEU A 5 -13.51 0.82 7.89
N LEU A 6 -13.62 0.40 6.64
CA LEU A 6 -12.59 0.63 5.64
C LEU A 6 -12.34 2.14 5.50
N PRO A 7 -11.10 2.57 5.22
CA PRO A 7 -10.79 3.98 5.06
C PRO A 7 -11.61 4.57 3.91
N PRO A 8 -11.92 5.88 3.95
CA PRO A 8 -12.61 6.53 2.86
C PRO A 8 -11.81 6.39 1.56
N LYS A 9 -12.54 6.18 0.46
CA LYS A 9 -11.98 6.07 -0.89
C LYS A 9 -12.65 7.09 -1.80
N GLN A 10 -11.89 7.66 -2.72
CA GLN A 10 -12.35 8.53 -3.79
C GLN A 10 -12.38 7.74 -5.11
N SER A 11 -13.45 7.90 -5.90
CA SER A 11 -13.48 7.34 -7.25
C SER A 11 -12.57 8.16 -8.16
N VAL A 12 -11.59 7.50 -8.78
CA VAL A 12 -10.62 8.08 -9.70
C VAL A 12 -10.70 7.26 -11.00
N ILE A 13 -11.26 7.88 -12.04
CA ILE A 13 -11.50 7.22 -13.35
C ILE A 13 -12.29 5.90 -13.18
N GLY A 14 -13.30 5.92 -12.30
CA GLY A 14 -14.17 4.77 -12.05
C GLY A 14 -13.65 3.74 -11.05
N PHE A 15 -12.42 3.88 -10.53
CA PHE A 15 -11.84 2.95 -9.56
C PHE A 15 -11.61 3.59 -8.19
N PRO A 16 -11.76 2.83 -7.09
CA PRO A 16 -11.61 3.39 -5.76
C PRO A 16 -10.13 3.57 -5.40
N VAL A 17 -9.74 4.78 -4.97
CA VAL A 17 -8.40 5.12 -4.46
C VAL A 17 -8.51 5.68 -3.04
N THR A 18 -7.67 5.20 -2.13
CA THR A 18 -7.74 5.53 -0.70
C THR A 18 -7.43 7.01 -0.46
N ALA A 19 -8.35 7.71 0.18
CA ALA A 19 -8.34 9.15 0.39
C ALA A 19 -7.96 9.52 1.83
N VAL A 20 -6.85 8.96 2.33
CA VAL A 20 -6.30 9.27 3.66
C VAL A 20 -4.79 9.52 3.57
N PRO A 21 -4.21 10.28 4.52
CA PRO A 21 -2.77 10.58 4.55
C PRO A 21 -1.90 9.33 4.63
N PHE A 22 -0.64 9.45 4.17
CA PHE A 22 0.35 8.36 4.17
C PHE A 22 0.46 7.66 5.54
N ASP A 23 0.70 8.43 6.61
CA ASP A 23 0.92 7.87 7.96
C ASP A 23 -0.28 7.06 8.45
N TYR A 24 -1.50 7.50 8.13
CA TYR A 24 -2.72 6.78 8.47
C TYR A 24 -2.79 5.43 7.74
N GLN A 25 -2.38 5.37 6.47
CA GLN A 25 -2.34 4.11 5.73
C GLN A 25 -1.33 3.14 6.35
N ILE A 26 -0.15 3.62 6.74
CA ILE A 26 0.87 2.80 7.40
C ILE A 26 0.38 2.28 8.75
N GLU A 27 -0.24 3.14 9.57
CA GLU A 27 -0.81 2.73 10.86
C GLU A 27 -1.89 1.66 10.67
N LEU A 28 -2.75 1.81 9.66
CA LEU A 28 -3.81 0.86 9.36
C LEU A 28 -3.24 -0.51 8.95
N ILE A 29 -2.21 -0.55 8.10
CA ILE A 29 -1.51 -1.78 7.72
C ILE A 29 -0.92 -2.47 8.94
N LEU A 30 -0.21 -1.72 9.79
CA LEU A 30 0.40 -2.25 11.01
C LEU A 30 -0.64 -2.76 12.01
N LYS A 31 -1.80 -2.09 12.10
CA LYS A 31 -2.92 -2.51 12.93
C LYS A 31 -3.48 -3.85 12.45
N TRP A 32 -3.71 -4.00 11.15
CA TRP A 32 -4.18 -5.25 10.56
C TRP A 32 -3.19 -6.40 10.78
N ALA A 33 -1.90 -6.15 10.53
CA ALA A 33 -0.84 -7.12 10.73
C ALA A 33 -0.76 -7.58 12.20
N LYS A 34 -0.77 -6.64 13.16
CA LYS A 34 -0.76 -6.95 14.61
C LYS A 34 -1.97 -7.77 15.04
N ARG A 35 -3.14 -7.50 14.46
CA ARG A 35 -4.38 -8.23 14.73
C ARG A 35 -4.51 -9.54 13.95
N ARG A 36 -3.53 -9.87 13.10
CA ARG A 36 -3.54 -11.04 12.20
C ARG A 36 -4.77 -11.09 11.29
N ILE A 37 -5.21 -9.93 10.81
CA ILE A 37 -6.32 -9.82 9.86
C ILE A 37 -5.72 -9.79 8.45
N SER A 38 -6.12 -10.74 7.60
CA SER A 38 -5.66 -10.79 6.21
C SER A 38 -6.29 -9.65 5.40
N LYS A 39 -5.43 -8.90 4.71
CA LYS A 39 -5.78 -7.69 3.96
C LYS A 39 -4.90 -7.55 2.72
N VAL A 40 -5.47 -6.97 1.66
CA VAL A 40 -4.77 -6.71 0.40
C VAL A 40 -4.57 -5.22 0.20
N VAL A 41 -3.32 -4.82 -0.06
CA VAL A 41 -2.94 -3.45 -0.37
C VAL A 41 -2.43 -3.38 -1.81
N CYS A 42 -3.11 -2.62 -2.65
CA CYS A 42 -2.68 -2.32 -4.01
C CYS A 42 -2.02 -0.95 -4.05
N VAL A 43 -0.75 -0.91 -4.46
CA VAL A 43 -0.02 0.34 -4.68
C VAL A 43 -0.32 0.81 -6.10
N ALA A 44 -1.39 1.58 -6.27
CA ALA A 44 -1.97 1.83 -7.58
C ALA A 44 -1.38 3.06 -8.26
N ASN A 45 -0.86 2.87 -9.47
CA ASN A 45 -0.45 3.94 -10.36
C ASN A 45 -1.41 4.10 -11.54
N VAL A 46 -1.16 5.08 -12.41
CA VAL A 46 -2.01 5.34 -13.60
C VAL A 46 -2.12 4.09 -14.48
N HIS A 47 -1.02 3.36 -14.68
CA HIS A 47 -1.03 2.17 -15.53
C HIS A 47 -1.99 1.10 -15.00
N MET A 48 -2.02 0.87 -13.69
CA MET A 48 -2.96 -0.06 -13.06
C MET A 48 -4.42 0.38 -13.25
N LEU A 49 -4.73 1.67 -13.14
CA LEU A 49 -6.10 2.17 -13.39
C LEU A 49 -6.50 1.98 -14.86
N MET A 50 -5.58 2.22 -15.79
CA MET A 50 -5.83 2.00 -17.21
C MET A 50 -6.00 0.52 -17.55
N GLU A 51 -5.22 -0.36 -16.92
CA GLU A 51 -5.36 -1.81 -17.08
C GLU A 51 -6.70 -2.30 -16.53
N ALA A 52 -7.11 -1.79 -15.36
CA ALA A 52 -8.41 -2.09 -14.78
C ALA A 52 -9.56 -1.67 -15.69
N HIS A 53 -9.43 -0.54 -16.39
CA HIS A 53 -10.42 -0.10 -17.36
C HIS A 53 -10.57 -1.07 -18.55
N ARG A 54 -9.50 -1.76 -18.94
CA ARG A 54 -9.47 -2.67 -20.09
C ARG A 54 -9.78 -4.11 -19.71
N ASN A 55 -9.49 -4.51 -18.48
CA ASN A 55 -9.57 -5.88 -18.00
C ASN A 55 -10.51 -5.99 -16.79
N PRO A 56 -11.73 -6.54 -16.95
CA PRO A 56 -12.68 -6.70 -15.86
C PRO A 56 -12.16 -7.55 -14.69
N GLN A 57 -11.29 -8.54 -14.95
CA GLN A 57 -10.70 -9.36 -13.88
C GLN A 57 -9.73 -8.53 -13.05
N PHE A 58 -8.91 -7.69 -13.69
CA PHE A 58 -8.00 -6.78 -12.99
C PHE A 58 -8.74 -5.66 -12.25
N ALA A 59 -9.83 -5.14 -12.83
CA ALA A 59 -10.75 -4.22 -12.14
C ALA A 59 -11.30 -4.80 -10.84
N ALA A 60 -11.65 -6.08 -10.82
CA ALA A 60 -12.13 -6.75 -9.62
C ALA A 60 -11.04 -6.80 -8.53
N VAL A 61 -9.76 -6.97 -8.89
CA VAL A 61 -8.65 -6.92 -7.93
C VAL A 61 -8.57 -5.57 -7.24
N LEU A 62 -8.53 -4.47 -8.00
CA LEU A 62 -8.48 -3.11 -7.42
C LEU A 62 -9.73 -2.77 -6.60
N SER A 63 -10.91 -3.16 -7.10
CA SER A 63 -12.18 -2.82 -6.43
C SER A 63 -12.37 -3.55 -5.10
N ASN A 64 -11.84 -4.77 -4.99
CA ASN A 64 -11.93 -5.59 -3.77
C ASN A 64 -10.73 -5.42 -2.82
N ALA A 65 -9.69 -4.69 -3.21
CA ALA A 65 -8.55 -4.42 -2.33
C ALA A 65 -8.98 -3.58 -1.12
N ASP A 66 -8.43 -3.90 0.06
CA ASP A 66 -8.73 -3.17 1.30
C ASP A 66 -8.14 -1.76 1.28
N LEU A 67 -6.94 -1.61 0.72
CA LEU A 67 -6.29 -0.34 0.43
C LEU A 67 -5.89 -0.28 -1.04
N VAL A 68 -6.18 0.85 -1.68
CA VAL A 68 -5.65 1.21 -3.01
C VAL A 68 -4.90 2.52 -2.84
N THR A 69 -3.58 2.50 -2.76
CA THR A 69 -2.78 3.70 -2.47
C THR A 69 -2.56 4.52 -3.74
N PRO A 70 -2.52 5.87 -3.67
CA PRO A 70 -2.20 6.70 -4.82
C PRO A 70 -0.69 6.75 -5.06
N ASP A 71 -0.19 5.87 -5.92
CA ASP A 71 1.20 5.84 -6.36
C ASP A 71 1.40 6.69 -7.64
N GLY A 72 2.12 7.79 -7.48
CA GLY A 72 2.42 8.73 -8.56
C GLY A 72 1.63 10.04 -8.49
N MET A 73 2.25 11.10 -9.01
CA MET A 73 1.71 12.46 -8.98
C MET A 73 0.40 12.64 -9.75
N PRO A 74 0.15 11.98 -10.91
CA PRO A 74 -1.11 12.18 -11.62
C PRO A 74 -2.34 11.79 -10.80
N LEU A 75 -2.26 10.72 -9.99
CA LEU A 75 -3.35 10.31 -9.10
C LEU A 75 -3.54 11.34 -7.98
N VAL A 76 -2.45 11.82 -7.39
CA VAL A 76 -2.49 12.88 -6.37
C VAL A 76 -3.15 14.15 -6.90
N TRP A 77 -2.80 14.59 -8.11
CA TRP A 77 -3.40 15.77 -8.73
C TRP A 77 -4.89 15.59 -8.98
N LEU A 78 -5.30 14.43 -9.52
CA LEU A 78 -6.71 14.13 -9.77
C LEU A 78 -7.50 14.02 -8.46
N MET A 79 -6.94 13.42 -7.42
CA MET A 79 -7.57 13.35 -6.10
C MET A 79 -7.73 14.74 -5.47
N ASN A 80 -6.72 15.61 -5.57
CA ASN A 80 -6.83 17.00 -5.14
C ASN A 80 -7.93 17.75 -5.91
N LEU A 81 -8.01 17.56 -7.24
CA LEU A 81 -9.06 18.15 -8.08
C LEU A 81 -10.47 17.68 -7.67
N LEU A 82 -10.59 16.43 -7.22
CA LEU A 82 -11.84 15.83 -6.72
C LEU A 82 -12.16 16.18 -5.25
N GLY A 83 -11.39 17.10 -4.63
CA GLY A 83 -11.66 17.59 -3.28
C GLY A 83 -10.97 16.82 -2.16
N VAL A 84 -10.12 15.84 -2.46
CA VAL A 84 -9.26 15.17 -1.47
C VAL A 84 -7.99 16.01 -1.28
N TRP A 85 -8.16 17.13 -0.59
CA TRP A 85 -7.09 18.10 -0.38
C TRP A 85 -5.90 17.50 0.36
N ARG A 86 -4.69 17.85 -0.08
CA ARG A 86 -3.42 17.45 0.52
C ARG A 86 -3.18 15.94 0.50
N GLN A 87 -3.77 15.22 -0.47
CA GLN A 87 -3.45 13.81 -0.66
C GLN A 87 -1.93 13.65 -0.90
N ASN A 88 -1.28 12.79 -0.13
CA ASN A 88 0.11 12.45 -0.34
C ASN A 88 0.26 11.46 -1.50
N ARG A 89 1.38 11.53 -2.22
CA ARG A 89 1.86 10.40 -3.02
C ARG A 89 2.23 9.28 -2.05
N VAL A 90 1.76 8.06 -2.31
CA VAL A 90 2.02 6.89 -1.47
C VAL A 90 2.68 5.82 -2.34
N ALA A 91 4.00 5.93 -2.50
CA ALA A 91 4.78 5.02 -3.33
C ALA A 91 5.11 3.73 -2.57
N GLY A 92 5.23 2.62 -3.31
CA GLY A 92 5.48 1.31 -2.72
C GLY A 92 6.78 1.23 -1.91
N MET A 93 7.83 1.91 -2.39
CA MET A 93 9.10 1.97 -1.67
C MET A 93 8.98 2.73 -0.34
N ASP A 94 8.22 3.82 -0.31
CA ASP A 94 7.99 4.61 0.90
C ASP A 94 7.22 3.78 1.94
N ILE A 95 6.22 3.01 1.49
CA ILE A 95 5.49 2.04 2.34
C ILE A 95 6.45 0.99 2.90
N LEU A 96 7.27 0.37 2.04
CA LEU A 96 8.22 -0.67 2.45
C LEU A 96 9.14 -0.18 3.57
N LEU A 97 9.78 0.98 3.37
CA LEU A 97 10.70 1.56 4.35
C LEU A 97 9.97 1.90 5.66
N ALA A 98 8.80 2.54 5.58
CA ALA A 98 8.01 2.91 6.75
C ALA A 98 7.55 1.68 7.56
N LEU A 99 7.20 0.58 6.89
CA LEU A 99 6.88 -0.68 7.55
C LEU A 99 8.11 -1.31 8.19
N CYS A 100 9.24 -1.43 7.48
CA CYS A 100 10.48 -1.98 8.02
C CYS A 100 10.95 -1.26 9.31
N HIS A 101 10.82 0.07 9.37
CA HIS A 101 11.12 0.84 10.58
C HIS A 101 10.24 0.50 11.78
N GLN A 102 8.98 0.11 11.56
CA GLN A 102 7.98 -0.01 12.62
C GLN A 102 7.69 -1.46 13.04
N VAL A 103 7.86 -2.43 12.15
CA VAL A 103 7.49 -3.83 12.40
C VAL A 103 8.35 -4.48 13.47
N SER A 104 9.65 -4.15 13.54
CA SER A 104 10.56 -4.72 14.55
C SER A 104 10.12 -4.36 15.98
N ALA A 105 9.95 -3.07 16.27
CA ALA A 105 9.46 -2.58 17.57
C ALA A 105 8.07 -3.13 17.93
N LYS A 106 7.25 -3.46 16.92
CA LYS A 106 5.89 -4.00 17.09
C LYS A 106 5.83 -5.53 17.08
N LYS A 107 6.97 -6.23 16.97
CA LYS A 107 7.08 -7.70 16.90
C LYS A 107 6.22 -8.31 15.79
N ILE A 108 6.20 -7.65 14.62
CA ILE A 108 5.51 -8.13 13.42
C ILE A 108 6.56 -8.76 12.50
N SER A 109 6.36 -10.02 12.13
CA SER A 109 7.22 -10.70 11.16
C SER A 109 6.92 -10.25 9.74
N VAL A 110 7.95 -10.13 8.91
CA VAL A 110 7.84 -9.80 7.48
C VAL A 110 8.31 -10.97 6.62
N PHE A 111 7.70 -11.10 5.44
CA PHE A 111 8.13 -12.06 4.43
C PHE A 111 8.16 -11.38 3.07
N PHE A 112 9.26 -11.56 2.34
CA PHE A 112 9.46 -10.97 1.02
C PHE A 112 9.36 -12.07 -0.04
N VAL A 113 8.47 -11.88 -1.01
CA VAL A 113 8.19 -12.85 -2.07
C VAL A 113 8.14 -12.16 -3.43
N GLY A 114 8.73 -12.82 -4.44
CA GLY A 114 8.84 -12.31 -5.80
C GLY A 114 10.30 -12.21 -6.26
N SER A 115 10.51 -11.79 -7.52
CA SER A 115 11.82 -11.68 -8.17
C SER A 115 12.63 -13.00 -8.22
N GLU A 116 13.86 -12.91 -8.71
CA GLU A 116 14.86 -13.99 -8.71
C GLU A 116 15.55 -14.12 -7.35
N ARG A 117 16.05 -15.32 -7.02
CA ARG A 117 16.72 -15.60 -5.73
C ARG A 117 17.88 -14.64 -5.45
N GLU A 118 18.72 -14.38 -6.44
CA GLU A 118 19.85 -13.45 -6.31
C GLU A 118 19.39 -12.04 -5.89
N THR A 119 18.25 -11.58 -6.41
CA THR A 119 17.69 -10.28 -6.02
C THR A 119 17.22 -10.29 -4.57
N LEU A 120 16.55 -11.36 -4.14
CA LEU A 120 16.10 -11.50 -2.75
C LEU A 120 17.28 -11.60 -1.77
N ASP A 121 18.35 -12.30 -2.14
CA ASP A 121 19.56 -12.40 -1.32
C ASP A 121 20.23 -11.02 -1.15
N ARG A 122 20.34 -10.25 -2.22
CA ARG A 122 20.83 -8.86 -2.16
C ARG A 122 19.92 -7.97 -1.32
N MET A 123 18.60 -8.11 -1.44
CA MET A 123 17.64 -7.38 -0.64
C MET A 123 17.79 -7.72 0.85
N LYS A 124 17.95 -8.99 1.19
CA LYS A 124 18.19 -9.44 2.57
C LYS A 124 19.43 -8.79 3.17
N VAL A 125 20.56 -8.79 2.45
CA VAL A 125 21.81 -8.16 2.92
C VAL A 125 21.60 -6.67 3.19
N ARG A 126 20.92 -5.97 2.28
CA ARG A 126 20.63 -4.54 2.45
C ARG A 126 19.70 -4.28 3.65
N LEU A 127 18.66 -5.09 3.82
CA LEU A 127 17.74 -4.95 4.95
C LEU A 127 18.43 -5.20 6.30
N GLN A 128 19.36 -6.15 6.38
CA GLN A 128 20.14 -6.37 7.61
C GLN A 128 21.04 -5.19 7.96
N GLN A 129 21.54 -4.46 6.95
CA GLN A 129 22.37 -3.27 7.16
C GLN A 129 21.53 -2.05 7.56
N GLU A 130 20.40 -1.83 6.89
CA GLU A 130 19.54 -0.66 7.11
C GLU A 130 18.58 -0.82 8.31
N PHE A 131 18.20 -2.07 8.62
CA PHE A 131 17.26 -2.43 9.69
C PHE A 131 17.76 -3.64 10.49
N PRO A 132 18.79 -3.47 11.36
CA PRO A 132 19.42 -4.59 12.06
C PRO A 132 18.46 -5.46 12.90
N ASP A 133 17.40 -4.85 13.42
CA ASP A 133 16.41 -5.54 14.27
C ASP A 133 15.24 -6.18 13.48
N LEU A 134 15.28 -6.17 12.14
CA LEU A 134 14.20 -6.67 11.28
C LEU A 134 14.27 -8.19 11.04
N LEU A 135 15.48 -8.77 11.02
CA LEU A 135 15.76 -10.13 10.54
C LEU A 135 16.54 -10.96 11.56
#